data_AF-A0A9X8VEJ3-F1
#
_entry.id   AF-A0A9X8VEJ3-F1
#
_cell.length_a   1.000
_cell.length_b   1.000
_cell.length_c   1.000
_cell.angle_alpha   90.00
_cell.angle_beta   90.00
_cell.angle_gamma   90.00
#
_symmetry.space_group_name_H-M   'P 1'
#
loop_
_entity.id
_entity.type
_entity.pdbx_description
1 polymer ?
#
loop_
_entity_poly.entity_id
_entity_poly.type
_entity_poly.pdbx_seq_one_letter_code
_entity_poly.pdbx_strand_id
1 'polypeptide(L)'
;LRALAQPGAVIYVSTFSKMLLPSMRIGYLVADSEHYQRLARLKHVDSFTSSSLIQRALDAFVTVGRYDKQLRRAGRVYRLHLEVMIDALQRRLPPGCRFETPQGGLFIWLTLPATVTTAELMPAAWRHGVTFARGECFYAQEQQGA
;
A
#
# COMPACT_ATOMS: atom_id res chain seq x y z
N LEU A 1 -8.74 7.44 11.97
CA LEU A 1 -9.40 6.32 12.67
C LEU A 1 -8.86 6.12 14.08
N ARG A 2 -7.64 5.59 14.32
CA ARG A 2 -7.09 5.43 15.69
C ARG A 2 -7.11 6.72 16.52
N ALA A 3 -6.73 7.86 15.92
CA ALA A 3 -6.76 9.17 16.60
C ALA A 3 -8.16 9.63 17.05
N LEU A 4 -9.23 9.01 16.53
CA LEU A 4 -10.62 9.32 16.84
C LEU A 4 -11.32 8.19 17.60
N ALA A 5 -10.63 7.07 17.82
CA ALA A 5 -11.22 5.86 18.37
C ALA A 5 -11.15 5.88 19.90
N GLN A 6 -12.14 5.24 20.53
CA GLN A 6 -12.07 4.94 21.95
C GLN A 6 -10.92 3.96 22.23
N PRO A 7 -10.31 4.03 23.44
CA PRO A 7 -9.35 3.03 23.87
C PRO A 7 -9.93 1.61 23.77
N GLY A 8 -9.14 0.68 23.26
CA GLY A 8 -9.49 -0.73 23.07
C GLY A 8 -10.03 -1.06 21.68
N ALA A 9 -10.58 -0.10 20.94
CA ALA A 9 -11.38 -0.39 19.75
C ALA A 9 -10.58 -0.61 18.46
N VAL A 10 -9.33 -0.14 18.37
CA VAL A 10 -8.56 -0.11 17.12
C VAL A 10 -7.13 -0.57 17.33
N ILE A 11 -6.70 -1.62 16.64
CA ILE A 11 -5.27 -1.94 16.51
C ILE A 11 -4.74 -1.20 15.28
N TYR A 12 -3.85 -0.23 15.49
CA TYR A 12 -3.20 0.48 14.39
C TYR A 12 -1.96 -0.26 13.95
N VAL A 13 -1.86 -0.58 12.65
CA VAL A 13 -0.71 -1.29 12.07
C VAL A 13 -0.09 -0.42 10.99
N SER A 14 1.23 -0.30 11.00
CA SER A 14 1.98 0.52 10.06
C SER A 14 3.32 -0.10 9.70
N THR A 15 3.95 0.41 8.65
CA THR A 15 5.21 -0.10 8.12
C THR A 15 6.10 1.00 7.56
N PHE A 16 7.41 0.84 7.76
CA PHE A 16 8.42 1.69 7.11
C PHE A 16 8.75 1.22 5.69
N SER A 17 8.29 0.04 5.28
CA SER A 17 8.63 -0.58 3.98
C SER A 17 8.23 0.27 2.77
N LYS A 18 7.10 0.98 2.86
CA LYS A 18 6.58 1.84 1.79
C LYS A 18 7.03 3.29 1.89
N MET A 19 7.61 3.67 3.03
CA MET A 19 8.03 5.04 3.31
C MET A 19 9.52 5.23 3.07
N LEU A 20 10.31 4.17 3.28
CA LEU A 20 11.77 4.19 3.18
C LEU A 20 12.25 3.20 2.12
N LEU A 21 12.29 1.92 2.46
CA LEU A 21 12.85 0.86 1.63
C LEU A 21 12.09 -0.45 1.90
N PRO A 22 11.60 -1.15 0.86
CA PRO A 22 10.86 -2.40 1.03
C PRO A 22 11.65 -3.50 1.76
N SER A 23 12.97 -3.50 1.61
CA SER A 23 13.88 -4.48 2.19
C SER A 23 14.10 -4.33 3.70
N MET A 24 13.69 -3.22 4.33
CA MET A 24 13.88 -3.03 5.78
C MET A 24 13.07 -4.05 6.60
N ARG A 25 11.91 -4.48 6.10
CA ARG A 25 10.99 -5.40 6.81
C ARG A 25 10.65 -4.96 8.24
N ILE A 26 10.65 -3.65 8.51
CA ILE A 26 10.22 -3.07 9.79
C ILE A 26 8.80 -2.53 9.67
N GLY A 27 7.97 -2.94 10.62
CA GLY A 27 6.68 -2.33 10.91
C GLY A 27 6.46 -2.21 12.41
N TYR A 28 5.37 -1.57 12.77
CA TYR A 28 4.98 -1.38 14.16
C TYR A 28 3.47 -1.47 14.27
N LEU A 29 3.03 -1.77 15.49
CA LEU A 29 1.63 -1.73 15.86
C LEU A 29 1.45 -0.85 17.08
N VAL A 30 0.29 -0.21 17.19
CA VAL A 30 -0.15 0.53 18.36
C VAL A 30 -1.48 -0.06 18.78
N ALA A 31 -1.51 -0.62 19.98
CA ALA A 31 -2.66 -1.30 20.55
C ALA A 31 -2.74 -1.01 22.06
N ASP A 32 -3.92 -1.16 22.64
CA ASP A 32 -4.13 -1.01 24.08
C ASP A 32 -3.59 -2.22 24.86
N SER A 33 -3.43 -2.06 26.17
CA SER A 33 -2.60 -2.95 27.01
C SER A 33 -2.90 -4.45 26.85
N GLU A 34 -4.17 -4.85 26.89
CA GLU A 34 -4.55 -6.26 26.76
C GLU A 34 -4.18 -6.83 25.38
N HIS A 35 -4.56 -6.14 24.31
CA HIS A 35 -4.25 -6.56 22.94
C HIS A 35 -2.74 -6.55 22.68
N TYR A 36 -2.03 -5.53 23.15
CA TYR A 36 -0.58 -5.44 23.04
C TYR A 36 0.12 -6.63 23.71
N GLN A 37 -0.25 -6.97 24.95
CA GLN A 37 0.37 -8.08 25.67
C GLN A 37 0.18 -9.41 24.94
N ARG A 38 -1.02 -9.68 24.42
CA ARG A 38 -1.30 -10.89 23.63
C ARG A 38 -0.47 -10.93 22.34
N LEU A 39 -0.42 -9.82 21.61
CA LEU A 39 0.35 -9.71 20.36
C LEU A 39 1.86 -9.82 20.58
N ALA A 40 2.37 -9.23 21.66
CA ALA A 40 3.79 -9.31 22.02
C ALA A 40 4.20 -10.76 22.33
N ARG A 41 3.36 -11.52 23.05
CA ARG A 41 3.59 -12.97 23.28
C ARG A 41 3.61 -13.75 21.98
N LEU A 42 2.64 -13.50 21.08
CA LEU A 42 2.60 -14.15 19.76
C LEU A 42 3.84 -13.82 18.92
N LYS A 43 4.27 -12.55 18.89
CA LYS A 43 5.49 -12.11 18.18
C LYS A 43 6.75 -12.82 18.69
N HIS A 44 6.81 -13.06 20.00
CA HIS A 44 7.95 -13.74 20.61
C HIS A 44 8.05 -15.19 20.17
N VAL A 45 6.91 -15.90 20.10
CA VAL A 45 6.83 -17.27 19.62
C VAL A 45 7.09 -17.37 18.11
N ASP A 46 6.53 -16.45 17.32
CA ASP A 46 6.61 -16.47 15.86
C ASP A 46 8.02 -16.18 15.34
N SER A 47 8.62 -15.07 15.78
CA SER A 47 9.89 -14.62 15.19
C SER A 47 10.79 -13.92 16.19
N PHE A 48 10.57 -14.11 17.50
CA PHE A 48 11.37 -13.63 18.63
C PHE A 48 11.64 -12.12 18.66
N THR A 49 12.51 -11.62 17.78
CA THR A 49 12.84 -10.20 17.64
C THR A 49 12.93 -9.79 16.17
N SER A 50 12.74 -8.50 15.90
CA SER A 50 13.14 -7.90 14.62
C SER A 50 14.63 -7.56 14.66
N SER A 51 15.27 -7.39 13.50
CA SER A 51 16.70 -7.05 13.43
C SER A 51 17.02 -5.79 14.24
N SER A 52 17.83 -5.95 15.29
CA SER A 52 18.24 -4.84 16.16
C SER A 52 19.09 -3.81 15.42
N LEU A 53 19.91 -4.26 14.48
CA LEU A 53 20.72 -3.38 13.62
C LEU A 53 19.84 -2.44 12.78
N ILE A 54 18.84 -3.00 12.08
CA ILE A 54 17.95 -2.18 11.24
C ILE A 54 17.07 -1.27 12.10
N GLN A 55 16.64 -1.72 13.29
CA GLN A 55 15.90 -0.89 14.23
C GLN A 55 16.74 0.32 14.70
N ARG A 56 18.01 0.11 15.07
CA ARG A 56 18.92 1.20 15.47
C ARG A 56 19.24 2.16 14.33
N ALA A 57 19.44 1.62 13.12
CA ALA A 57 19.66 2.45 11.93
C ALA A 57 18.43 3.32 11.62
N LEU A 58 17.23 2.75 11.74
CA LEU A 58 15.97 3.48 11.59
C LEU A 58 15.82 4.57 12.65
N ASP A 59 16.08 4.24 13.91
CA ASP A 59 16.02 5.19 15.03
C ASP A 59 16.94 6.40 14.78
N ALA A 60 18.20 6.16 14.41
CA ALA A 60 19.13 7.23 14.05
C ALA A 60 18.64 8.06 12.84
N PHE A 61 18.05 7.40 11.83
CA PHE A 61 17.53 8.06 10.65
C PHE A 61 16.32 8.97 10.96
N VAL A 62 15.45 8.52 11.86
CA VAL A 62 14.28 9.27 12.33
C VAL A 62 14.72 10.44 13.22
N THR A 63 15.57 10.19 14.21
CA THR A 63 15.99 11.18 15.22
C THR A 63 16.77 12.36 14.62
N VAL A 64 17.51 12.14 13.54
CA VAL A 64 18.24 13.22 12.83
C VAL A 64 17.34 13.96 11.80
N GLY A 65 16.03 13.68 11.76
CA GLY A 65 15.06 14.37 10.90
C GLY A 65 15.14 14.00 9.41
N ARG A 66 15.94 12.99 9.04
CA ARG A 66 16.09 12.55 7.65
C ARG A 66 14.83 11.84 7.14
N TYR A 67 14.08 11.21 8.06
CA TYR A 67 12.80 10.59 7.78
C TYR A 67 11.79 11.54 7.14
N ASP A 68 11.54 12.70 7.74
CA ASP A 68 10.56 13.66 7.21
C ASP A 68 10.99 14.24 5.87
N LYS A 69 12.29 14.48 5.69
CA LYS A 69 12.85 14.93 4.40
C LYS A 69 12.62 13.89 3.31
N GLN A 70 12.84 12.61 3.62
CA GLN A 70 12.62 11.51 2.69
C GLN A 70 11.13 11.35 2.36
N LEU A 71 10.25 11.45 3.35
CA LEU A 71 8.80 11.34 3.14
C LEU A 71 8.28 12.47 2.23
N ARG A 72 8.72 13.72 2.46
CA ARG A 72 8.38 14.85 1.58
C ARG A 72 8.90 14.64 0.16
N ARG A 73 10.13 14.11 0.00
CA ARG A 73 10.69 13.81 -1.32
C ARG A 73 9.89 12.72 -2.03
N ALA A 74 9.61 11.61 -1.37
CA ALA A 74 8.83 10.51 -1.92
C ALA A 74 7.43 10.97 -2.31
N GLY A 75 6.76 11.75 -1.46
CA GLY A 75 5.44 12.32 -1.75
C GLY A 75 5.41 13.18 -3.02
N ARG A 76 6.45 14.01 -3.27
CA ARG A 76 6.55 14.77 -4.52
C ARG A 76 6.74 13.88 -5.75
N VAL A 77 7.59 12.85 -5.65
CA VAL A 77 7.82 11.91 -6.74
C VAL A 77 6.54 11.14 -7.09
N TYR A 78 5.86 10.59 -6.09
CA TYR A 78 4.62 9.84 -6.33
C TYR A 78 3.48 10.72 -6.81
N ARG A 79 3.43 12.00 -6.39
CA ARG A 79 2.47 12.97 -6.94
C ARG A 79 2.72 13.19 -8.43
N LEU A 80 3.97 13.40 -8.85
CA LEU A 80 4.31 13.56 -10.26
C LEU A 80 3.93 12.29 -11.07
N HIS A 81 4.22 11.10 -10.54
CA HIS A 81 3.83 9.85 -11.20
C HIS A 81 2.31 9.73 -11.34
N LEU A 82 1.57 10.11 -10.31
CA LEU A 82 0.11 10.12 -10.34
C LEU A 82 -0.40 11.09 -11.43
N GLU A 83 0.09 12.32 -11.46
CA GLU A 83 -0.31 13.33 -12.44
C GLU A 83 -0.10 12.83 -13.87
N VAL A 84 1.09 12.27 -14.17
CA VAL A 84 1.41 11.70 -15.48
C VAL A 84 0.49 10.52 -15.83
N MET A 85 0.22 9.63 -14.87
CA MET A 85 -0.64 8.47 -15.11
C MET A 85 -2.09 8.87 -15.35
N ILE A 86 -2.63 9.80 -14.55
CA ILE A 86 -4.00 10.29 -14.70
C ILE A 86 -4.20 10.96 -16.05
N ASP A 87 -3.26 11.83 -16.44
CA ASP A 87 -3.29 12.50 -17.73
C ASP A 87 -3.23 11.49 -18.90
N ALA A 88 -2.38 10.47 -18.81
CA ALA A 88 -2.34 9.39 -19.81
C ALA A 88 -3.65 8.61 -19.88
N LEU A 89 -4.24 8.24 -18.74
CA LEU A 89 -5.50 7.52 -18.67
C LEU A 89 -6.65 8.35 -19.25
N GLN A 90 -6.75 9.64 -18.93
CA GLN A 90 -7.78 10.52 -19.47
C GLN A 90 -7.74 10.65 -20.99
N ARG A 91 -6.55 10.67 -21.58
CA ARG A 91 -6.37 10.81 -23.04
C ARG A 91 -6.50 9.50 -23.81
N ARG A 92 -6.23 8.36 -23.17
CA ARG A 92 -6.02 7.08 -23.89
C ARG A 92 -7.03 6.00 -23.53
N LEU A 93 -7.77 6.12 -22.42
CA LEU A 93 -8.76 5.11 -22.08
C LEU A 93 -9.94 5.14 -23.06
N PRO A 94 -10.37 3.97 -23.55
CA PRO A 94 -11.54 3.89 -24.41
C PRO A 94 -12.83 4.20 -23.62
N PRO A 95 -13.91 4.59 -24.33
CA PRO A 95 -15.22 4.78 -23.72
C PRO A 95 -15.66 3.55 -22.90
N GLY A 96 -16.31 3.80 -21.77
CA GLY A 96 -16.78 2.75 -20.86
C GLY A 96 -15.79 2.37 -19.76
N CYS A 97 -14.51 2.70 -19.89
CA CYS A 97 -13.57 2.59 -18.77
C CYS A 97 -13.80 3.72 -17.74
N ARG A 98 -13.69 3.39 -16.45
CA ARG A 98 -13.84 4.37 -15.35
C ARG A 98 -12.73 4.20 -14.34
N PHE A 99 -12.26 5.31 -13.78
CA PHE A 99 -11.34 5.30 -12.64
C PHE A 99 -11.59 6.56 -11.81
N GLU A 100 -11.22 6.50 -10.53
CA GLU A 100 -11.22 7.67 -9.65
C GLU A 100 -9.78 8.18 -9.48
N THR A 101 -9.63 9.49 -9.31
CA THR A 101 -8.31 10.06 -9.02
C THR A 101 -8.01 9.87 -7.53
N PRO A 102 -7.04 9.02 -7.15
CA PRO A 102 -6.72 8.79 -5.75
C PRO A 102 -6.06 10.02 -5.14
N GLN A 103 -6.38 10.31 -3.87
CA GLN A 103 -5.73 11.38 -3.12
C GLN A 103 -4.35 10.98 -2.54
N GLY A 104 -4.02 9.68 -2.60
CA GLY A 104 -2.76 9.12 -2.13
C GLY A 104 -2.68 7.62 -2.36
N GLY A 105 -1.54 7.03 -2.01
CA GLY A 105 -1.25 5.62 -2.25
C GLY A 105 -0.37 5.41 -3.49
N LEU A 106 -0.36 4.17 -3.99
CA LEU A 106 0.53 3.72 -5.07
C LEU A 106 -0.21 3.06 -6.23
N PHE A 107 -1.54 3.01 -6.19
CA PHE A 107 -2.37 2.28 -7.14
C PHE A 107 -3.53 3.13 -7.61
N ILE A 108 -3.93 2.92 -8.86
CA ILE A 108 -5.17 3.43 -9.45
C ILE A 108 -6.03 2.23 -9.76
N TRP A 109 -7.31 2.29 -9.39
CA TRP A 109 -8.27 1.24 -9.70
C TRP A 109 -9.03 1.59 -10.98
N LEU A 110 -9.01 0.69 -11.95
CA LEU A 110 -9.69 0.84 -13.23
C LEU A 110 -10.84 -0.16 -13.32
N THR A 111 -12.04 0.35 -13.59
CA THR A 111 -13.20 -0.44 -13.96
C THR A 111 -13.30 -0.52 -15.48
N LEU A 112 -13.26 -1.74 -16.01
CA LEU A 112 -13.42 -2.01 -17.43
C LEU A 112 -14.90 -2.03 -17.83
N PRO A 113 -15.24 -1.80 -19.12
CA PRO A 113 -16.59 -2.04 -19.61
C PRO A 113 -16.96 -3.53 -19.44
N ALA A 114 -18.23 -3.81 -19.21
CA ALA A 114 -18.75 -5.18 -18.99
C ALA A 114 -18.48 -6.16 -20.14
N THR A 115 -18.10 -5.65 -21.32
CA THR A 115 -17.75 -6.44 -22.49
C THR A 115 -16.31 -6.95 -22.50
N VAL A 116 -15.47 -6.56 -21.53
CA VAL A 116 -14.04 -6.91 -21.49
C VAL A 116 -13.70 -7.51 -20.13
N THR A 117 -13.22 -8.74 -20.12
CA THR A 117 -12.75 -9.39 -18.89
C THR A 117 -11.25 -9.18 -18.69
N THR A 118 -10.79 -9.14 -17.43
CA THR A 118 -9.34 -9.02 -17.14
C THR A 118 -8.54 -10.23 -17.64
N ALA A 119 -9.18 -11.40 -17.68
CA ALA A 119 -8.61 -12.65 -18.18
C ALA A 119 -8.26 -12.57 -19.67
N GLU A 120 -9.09 -11.92 -20.48
CA GLU A 120 -8.84 -11.69 -21.91
C GLU A 120 -7.87 -10.53 -22.15
N LEU A 121 -7.97 -9.46 -21.34
CA LEU A 121 -7.14 -8.27 -21.50
C LEU A 121 -5.68 -8.52 -21.14
N MET A 122 -5.40 -9.35 -20.12
CA MET A 122 -4.06 -9.52 -19.58
C MET A 122 -3.05 -10.09 -20.60
N PRO A 123 -3.34 -11.16 -21.37
CA PRO A 123 -2.44 -11.63 -22.43
C PRO A 123 -2.20 -10.59 -23.53
N ALA A 124 -3.23 -9.82 -23.89
CA ALA A 124 -3.10 -8.76 -24.88
C ALA A 124 -2.20 -7.62 -24.37
N ALA A 125 -2.42 -7.16 -23.14
CA ALA A 125 -1.60 -6.14 -22.50
C ALA A 125 -0.13 -6.56 -22.38
N TRP A 126 0.13 -7.83 -22.02
CA TRP A 126 1.50 -8.36 -21.95
C TRP A 126 2.21 -8.23 -23.29
N ARG A 127 1.56 -8.61 -24.41
CA ARG A 127 2.16 -8.49 -25.75
C ARG A 127 2.55 -7.05 -26.11
N HIS A 128 1.94 -6.06 -25.45
CA HIS A 128 2.28 -4.64 -25.57
C HIS A 128 3.19 -4.11 -24.45
N GLY A 129 3.77 -4.99 -23.62
CA GLY A 129 4.69 -4.62 -22.54
C GLY A 129 4.01 -4.05 -21.30
N VAL A 130 2.70 -4.24 -21.15
CA VAL A 130 1.91 -3.73 -20.03
C VAL A 130 1.49 -4.86 -19.10
N THR A 131 1.66 -4.64 -17.80
CA THR A 131 1.23 -5.57 -16.75
C THR A 131 0.33 -4.85 -15.75
N PHE A 132 -0.69 -5.53 -15.25
CA PHE A 132 -1.57 -5.04 -14.19
C PHE A 132 -2.05 -6.19 -13.31
N ALA A 133 -2.52 -5.87 -12.12
CA ALA A 133 -3.10 -6.86 -11.22
C ALA A 133 -4.60 -7.03 -11.51
N ARG A 134 -5.06 -8.28 -11.55
CA ARG A 134 -6.46 -8.63 -11.77
C ARG A 134 -7.31 -8.22 -10.56
N GLY A 135 -8.45 -7.57 -10.82
CA GLY A 135 -9.32 -7.06 -9.76
C GLY A 135 -9.89 -8.18 -8.89
N GLU A 136 -10.21 -9.33 -9.50
CA GLU A 136 -10.76 -10.51 -8.85
C GLU A 136 -9.88 -11.00 -7.69
N CYS A 137 -8.55 -10.84 -7.80
CA CYS A 137 -7.60 -11.26 -6.77
C CYS A 137 -7.70 -10.45 -5.46
N PHE A 138 -8.43 -9.32 -5.46
CA PHE A 138 -8.58 -8.44 -4.31
C PHE A 138 -9.99 -8.47 -3.69
N TYR A 139 -10.90 -9.30 -4.20
CA TYR A 139 -12.19 -9.55 -3.57
C TYR A 139 -12.09 -10.70 -2.57
N ALA A 140 -12.77 -10.57 -1.43
CA ALA A 140 -12.81 -11.61 -0.41
C ALA A 140 -13.60 -12.85 -0.87
N GLN A 141 -14.50 -12.68 -1.83
CA GLN A 141 -15.30 -13.75 -2.45
C GLN A 141 -15.09 -13.70 -3.96
N GLU A 142 -14.84 -14.85 -4.59
CA GLU A 142 -14.51 -14.95 -6.02
C GLU A 142 -15.57 -14.38 -6.98
N GLN A 143 -16.84 -14.24 -6.53
CA GLN A 143 -17.96 -13.87 -7.40
C GLN A 143 -18.16 -12.35 -7.62
N GLN A 144 -17.39 -11.48 -6.97
CA GLN A 144 -17.65 -10.03 -6.97
C GLN A 144 -16.77 -9.19 -7.93
N GLY A 145 -15.81 -9.82 -8.63
CA GLY A 145 -14.80 -9.10 -9.42
C GLY A 145 -14.80 -9.32 -10.93
N ALA A 146 -15.72 -10.13 -11.46
CA ALA A 146 -15.80 -10.47 -12.89
C ALA A 146 -16.43 -9.34 -13.73
#